data_AF-A0A928LYH6-F1
#
_entry.id   AF-A0A928LYH6-F1
#
_cell.length_a   1.000
_cell.length_b   1.000
_cell.length_c   1.000
_cell.angle_alpha   90.00
_cell.angle_beta   90.00
_cell.angle_gamma   90.00
#
_symmetry.space_group_name_H-M   'P 1'
#
loop_
_entity.id
_entity.type
_entity.pdbx_description
1 polymer ?
#
loop_
_entity_poly.entity_id
_entity_poly.type
_entity_poly.pdbx_seq_one_letter_code
_entity_poly.pdbx_strand_id
1 'polypeptide(L)'
;MGIPLRLTVYNFPPVRKADASGFSRLSAECAGKLQAEHDLACKDSDYLLTRACRELPVPAQGKENKMNCYGGKSQFWIAWNGKMTPCGMLNEPHTDPLVEGFLPAWQALKEKTAKIYLCTECAQCPKRETCISCAAIAVAETGRLDEKPEYMCRLNNSYREHIRKSIQENT
;
A
#
# COMPACT_ATOMS: atom_id res chain seq x y z
N MET A 1 -24.81 16.43 -8.65
CA MET A 1 -23.70 16.19 -7.70
C MET A 1 -23.53 14.70 -7.55
N GLY A 2 -22.47 14.14 -8.14
CA GLY A 2 -22.18 12.71 -8.05
C GLY A 2 -21.48 12.37 -6.74
N ILE A 3 -21.78 11.21 -6.17
CA ILE A 3 -21.06 10.67 -5.01
C ILE A 3 -19.62 10.39 -5.46
N PRO A 4 -18.59 10.89 -4.76
CA PRO A 4 -17.20 10.61 -5.13
C PRO A 4 -16.93 9.10 -5.01
N LEU A 5 -16.81 8.43 -6.16
CA LEU A 5 -16.46 7.02 -6.20
C LEU A 5 -14.94 6.88 -6.03
N ARG A 6 -14.52 5.96 -5.16
CA ARG A 6 -13.13 5.54 -5.06
C ARG A 6 -13.01 4.12 -5.60
N LEU A 7 -12.56 3.99 -6.84
CA LEU A 7 -12.22 2.69 -7.41
C LEU A 7 -11.09 2.03 -6.61
N THR A 8 -11.27 0.75 -6.28
CA THR A 8 -10.23 -0.09 -5.69
C THR A 8 -9.87 -1.17 -6.68
N VAL A 9 -8.70 -1.04 -7.31
CA VAL A 9 -8.19 -2.00 -8.33
C VAL A 9 -7.29 -3.09 -7.75
N TYR A 10 -6.82 -2.91 -6.52
CA TYR A 10 -5.96 -3.86 -5.83
C TYR A 10 -6.75 -4.66 -4.81
N ASN A 11 -6.81 -5.97 -5.02
CA ASN A 11 -7.41 -6.91 -4.09
C ASN A 11 -6.28 -7.64 -3.35
N PHE A 12 -6.27 -7.54 -2.03
CA PHE A 12 -5.30 -8.25 -1.19
C PHE A 12 -5.38 -9.76 -1.43
N PRO A 13 -4.26 -10.43 -1.71
CA PRO A 13 -4.20 -11.89 -1.75
C PRO A 13 -4.72 -12.50 -0.43
N PRO A 14 -5.44 -13.64 -0.48
CA PRO A 14 -6.06 -14.26 0.69
C PRO A 14 -5.04 -15.04 1.54
N VAL A 15 -3.83 -14.49 1.76
CA VAL A 15 -2.72 -15.11 2.51
C VAL A 15 -3.07 -15.49 3.96
N ARG A 16 -4.22 -15.05 4.47
CA ARG A 16 -4.76 -15.43 5.79
C ARG A 16 -5.54 -16.75 5.78
N LYS A 17 -5.98 -17.24 4.62
CA LYS A 17 -6.88 -18.41 4.50
C LYS A 17 -6.35 -19.52 3.59
N ALA A 18 -5.60 -19.18 2.55
CA ALA A 18 -5.13 -20.13 1.56
C ALA A 18 -3.77 -19.70 0.99
N ASP A 19 -3.15 -20.60 0.23
CA ASP A 19 -2.05 -20.23 -0.65
C ASP A 19 -2.52 -19.13 -1.63
N ALA A 20 -1.58 -18.33 -2.13
CA ALA A 20 -1.90 -17.30 -3.10
C ALA A 20 -2.26 -17.87 -4.49
N SER A 21 -2.17 -19.20 -4.69
CA SER A 21 -2.47 -19.85 -5.95
C SER A 21 -3.98 -19.94 -6.19
N GLY A 22 -4.39 -19.63 -7.43
CA GLY A 22 -5.80 -19.69 -7.84
C GLY A 22 -6.66 -18.48 -7.45
N PHE A 23 -6.07 -17.41 -6.90
CA PHE A 23 -6.81 -16.17 -6.63
C PHE A 23 -7.07 -15.39 -7.93
N SER A 24 -8.34 -15.27 -8.33
CA SER A 24 -8.74 -14.46 -9.48
C SER A 24 -8.65 -12.97 -9.16
N ARG A 25 -7.69 -12.30 -9.78
CA ARG A 25 -7.50 -10.84 -9.72
C ARG A 25 -7.13 -10.28 -11.08
N LEU A 26 -7.29 -8.98 -11.24
CA LEU A 26 -6.79 -8.26 -12.41
C LEU A 26 -5.27 -8.48 -12.55
N SER A 27 -4.78 -8.46 -13.79
CA SER A 27 -3.35 -8.29 -14.01
C SER A 27 -2.92 -6.91 -13.50
N ALA A 28 -1.65 -6.78 -13.14
CA ALA A 28 -1.10 -5.51 -12.66
C ALA A 28 -1.30 -4.39 -13.71
N GLU A 29 -1.14 -4.75 -14.98
CA GLU A 29 -1.27 -3.87 -16.13
C GLU A 29 -2.72 -3.40 -16.29
N CYS A 30 -3.68 -4.31 -16.19
CA CYS A 30 -5.10 -3.99 -16.28
C CYS A 30 -5.57 -3.15 -15.09
N ALA A 31 -5.12 -3.48 -13.88
CA ALA A 31 -5.41 -2.71 -12.67
C ALA A 31 -4.86 -1.28 -12.78
N GLY A 32 -3.63 -1.11 -13.28
CA GLY A 32 -3.01 0.20 -13.51
C GLY A 32 -3.78 1.04 -14.53
N LYS A 33 -4.21 0.42 -15.64
CA LYS A 33 -5.03 1.06 -16.67
C LYS A 33 -6.36 1.55 -16.12
N LEU A 34 -7.13 0.67 -15.47
CA LEU A 34 -8.45 1.02 -14.93
C LEU A 34 -8.36 2.12 -13.86
N GLN A 35 -7.32 2.10 -13.03
CA GLN A 35 -7.08 3.17 -12.06
C GLN A 35 -6.78 4.51 -12.74
N ALA A 36 -6.04 4.50 -13.85
CA ALA A 36 -5.74 5.70 -14.63
C ALA A 36 -6.99 6.26 -15.31
N GLU A 37 -7.78 5.40 -15.97
CA GLU A 37 -9.05 5.78 -16.61
C GLU A 37 -10.03 6.40 -15.61
N HIS A 38 -10.19 5.76 -14.44
CA HIS A 38 -11.01 6.30 -13.35
C HIS A 38 -10.50 7.66 -12.87
N ASP A 39 -9.19 7.80 -12.66
CA ASP A 39 -8.61 9.04 -12.18
C ASP A 39 -8.78 10.17 -13.20
N LEU A 40 -8.53 9.91 -14.49
CA LEU A 40 -8.74 10.87 -15.58
C LEU A 40 -10.20 11.33 -15.69
N ALA A 41 -11.16 10.45 -15.41
CA ALA A 41 -12.57 10.79 -15.41
C ALA A 41 -12.99 11.62 -14.17
N CYS A 42 -12.26 11.55 -13.06
CA CYS A 42 -12.68 12.11 -11.76
C CYS A 42 -11.84 13.29 -11.27
N LYS A 43 -10.64 13.52 -11.83
CA LYS A 43 -9.65 14.48 -11.32
C LYS A 43 -9.12 15.35 -12.44
N ASP A 44 -8.54 16.48 -12.04
CA ASP A 44 -7.89 17.42 -12.93
C ASP A 44 -6.69 16.79 -13.66
N SER A 45 -6.59 17.00 -14.97
CA SER A 45 -5.58 16.38 -15.82
C SER A 45 -4.17 16.91 -15.52
N ASP A 46 -4.01 18.21 -15.26
CA ASP A 46 -2.70 18.81 -14.94
C ASP A 46 -2.17 18.28 -13.60
N TYR A 47 -3.07 18.16 -12.61
CA TYR A 47 -2.75 17.53 -11.33
C TYR A 47 -2.29 16.08 -11.52
N LEU A 48 -3.00 15.29 -12.34
CA LEU A 48 -2.64 13.90 -12.60
C LEU A 48 -1.31 13.78 -13.35
N LEU A 49 -1.08 14.59 -14.38
CA LEU A 49 0.17 14.60 -15.13
C LEU A 49 1.33 14.94 -14.22
N THR A 50 1.18 16.01 -13.41
CA THR A 50 2.20 16.42 -12.44
C THR A 50 2.53 15.26 -11.52
N ARG A 51 1.52 14.63 -10.91
CA ARG A 51 1.71 13.51 -9.98
C ARG A 51 2.31 12.26 -10.66
N ALA A 52 1.90 11.94 -11.88
CA ALA A 52 2.36 10.77 -12.63
C ALA A 52 3.76 10.97 -13.23
N CYS A 53 4.17 12.19 -13.53
CA CYS A 53 5.49 12.52 -14.07
C CYS A 53 6.51 12.86 -12.99
N ARG A 54 6.06 13.37 -11.84
CA ARG A 54 6.95 13.72 -10.73
C ARG A 54 7.73 12.49 -10.25
N GLU A 55 9.01 12.75 -10.04
CA GLU A 55 9.95 11.85 -9.41
C GLU A 55 10.42 12.50 -8.12
N LEU A 56 10.28 11.77 -7.02
CA LEU A 56 10.70 12.26 -5.72
C LEU A 56 12.20 12.00 -5.53
N PRO A 57 12.96 12.96 -4.98
CA PRO A 57 14.37 12.77 -4.71
C PRO A 57 14.58 11.58 -3.79
N VAL A 58 15.69 10.87 -3.96
CA VAL A 58 16.07 9.78 -3.06
C VAL A 58 16.23 10.36 -1.65
N PRO A 59 15.55 9.80 -0.63
CA PRO A 59 15.73 10.26 0.75
C PRO A 59 17.21 10.14 1.16
N ALA A 60 17.72 11.12 1.91
CA ALA A 60 19.05 11.04 2.49
C ALA A 60 19.23 9.76 3.32
N GLN A 61 20.43 9.18 3.29
CA GLN A 61 20.78 8.02 4.13
C GLN A 61 20.45 8.31 5.59
N GLY A 62 19.70 7.39 6.23
CA GLY A 62 19.25 7.53 7.62
C GLY A 62 17.82 8.04 7.80
N LYS A 63 17.10 8.45 6.73
CA LYS A 63 15.64 8.60 6.84
C LYS A 63 14.99 7.24 6.95
N GLU A 64 14.41 6.97 8.12
CA GLU A 64 13.71 5.74 8.44
C GLU A 64 12.56 5.47 7.46
N ASN A 65 12.61 4.32 6.79
CA ASN A 65 11.63 3.87 5.78
C ASN A 65 10.31 3.37 6.40
N LYS A 66 9.75 4.16 7.32
CA LYS A 66 8.59 3.80 8.13
C LYS A 66 7.29 3.86 7.32
N MET A 67 6.30 3.09 7.75
CA MET A 67 4.94 3.21 7.22
C MET A 67 4.40 4.62 7.45
N ASN A 68 3.78 5.22 6.44
CA ASN A 68 3.17 6.55 6.54
C ASN A 68 1.73 6.53 7.09
N CYS A 69 1.08 5.36 7.11
CA CYS A 69 -0.29 5.23 7.61
C CYS A 69 -0.37 5.35 9.15
N TYR A 70 -1.60 5.29 9.66
CA TYR A 70 -1.91 5.36 11.08
C TYR A 70 -1.91 4.01 11.80
N GLY A 71 -1.80 2.90 11.05
CA GLY A 71 -1.81 1.55 11.60
C GLY A 71 -0.65 1.32 12.57
N GLY A 72 -0.97 0.90 13.79
CA GLY A 72 -0.05 0.76 14.93
C GLY A 72 0.59 2.06 15.42
N LYS A 73 0.04 3.24 15.05
CA LYS A 73 0.41 4.55 15.63
C LYS A 73 -0.74 5.15 16.42
N SER A 74 -1.88 5.30 15.77
CA SER A 74 -3.13 5.80 16.35
C SER A 74 -4.33 4.90 16.05
N GLN A 75 -4.12 3.82 15.28
CA GLN A 75 -5.11 2.82 14.94
C GLN A 75 -4.58 1.42 15.26
N PHE A 76 -5.46 0.53 15.65
CA PHE A 76 -5.19 -0.88 15.85
C PHE A 76 -6.37 -1.70 15.31
N TRP A 77 -6.15 -2.99 15.18
CA TRP A 77 -7.18 -3.96 14.82
C TRP A 77 -7.20 -5.06 15.87
N ILE A 78 -8.36 -5.39 16.44
CA ILE A 78 -8.52 -6.57 17.30
C ILE A 78 -9.27 -7.63 16.49
N ALA A 79 -8.59 -8.74 16.21
CA ALA A 79 -9.15 -9.85 15.48
C ALA A 79 -10.07 -10.70 16.37
N TRP A 80 -10.87 -11.57 15.73
CA TRP A 80 -11.84 -12.45 16.40
C TRP A 80 -11.20 -13.38 17.44
N ASN A 81 -9.91 -13.70 17.29
CA ASN A 81 -9.14 -14.53 18.23
C ASN A 81 -8.53 -13.71 19.39
N GLY A 82 -8.92 -12.44 19.55
CA GLY A 82 -8.44 -11.57 20.63
C GLY A 82 -7.10 -10.89 20.37
N LYS A 83 -6.39 -11.22 19.29
CA LYS A 83 -5.08 -10.62 18.96
C LYS A 83 -5.23 -9.19 18.46
N MET A 84 -4.36 -8.30 18.94
CA MET A 84 -4.26 -6.91 18.47
C MET A 84 -3.13 -6.76 17.45
N THR A 85 -3.42 -6.21 16.27
CA THR A 85 -2.46 -5.97 15.18
C THR A 85 -2.49 -4.51 14.71
N PRO A 86 -1.48 -4.02 13.93
CA PRO A 86 -1.41 -2.62 13.51
C PRO A 86 -2.56 -2.24 12.56
N CYS A 87 -3.01 -3.18 11.73
CA CYS A 87 -4.14 -3.02 10.82
C CYS A 87 -4.74 -4.39 10.50
N GLY A 88 -5.94 -4.41 9.92
CA GLY A 88 -6.62 -5.67 9.57
C GLY A 88 -5.97 -6.49 8.44
N MET A 89 -4.88 -5.99 7.84
CA MET A 89 -4.15 -6.63 6.74
C MET A 89 -2.81 -7.23 7.16
N LEU A 90 -2.28 -6.88 8.34
CA LEU A 90 -1.05 -7.45 8.90
C LEU A 90 -1.40 -8.43 10.02
N ASN A 91 -0.84 -9.63 9.96
CA ASN A 91 -0.94 -10.61 11.05
C ASN A 91 0.16 -10.43 12.09
N GLU A 92 1.32 -9.93 11.67
CA GLU A 92 2.47 -9.64 12.53
C GLU A 92 2.91 -8.18 12.34
N PRO A 93 3.39 -7.51 13.41
CA PRO A 93 3.43 -7.98 14.79
C PRO A 93 2.03 -8.03 15.43
N HIS A 94 1.85 -8.87 16.46
CA HIS A 94 0.65 -8.83 17.32
C HIS A 94 0.98 -8.76 18.82
N THR A 95 -0.05 -8.43 19.61
CA THR A 95 -0.07 -8.47 21.09
C THR A 95 -1.40 -9.04 21.57
N ASP A 96 -1.47 -9.44 22.85
CA ASP A 96 -2.64 -10.14 23.40
C ASP A 96 -3.32 -9.30 24.51
N PRO A 97 -4.20 -8.34 24.14
CA PRO A 97 -4.83 -7.43 25.11
C PRO A 97 -5.74 -8.12 26.14
N LEU A 98 -6.23 -9.34 25.83
CA LEU A 98 -7.04 -10.13 26.76
C LEU A 98 -6.19 -10.77 27.89
N VAL A 99 -4.87 -10.89 27.68
CA VAL A 99 -3.92 -11.46 28.65
C VAL A 99 -3.09 -10.36 29.30
N GLU A 100 -2.54 -9.44 28.50
CA GLU A 100 -1.63 -8.37 28.95
C GLU A 100 -2.38 -7.13 29.47
N GLY A 101 -3.69 -7.04 29.22
CA GLY A 101 -4.48 -5.82 29.36
C GLY A 101 -4.36 -4.90 28.15
N PHE A 102 -5.42 -4.13 27.88
CA PHE A 102 -5.53 -3.33 26.66
C PHE A 102 -4.39 -2.30 26.49
N LEU A 103 -4.14 -1.49 27.53
CA LEU A 103 -3.19 -0.39 27.43
C LEU A 103 -1.73 -0.88 27.29
N PRO A 104 -1.24 -1.85 28.09
CA PRO A 104 0.09 -2.44 27.88
C PRO A 104 0.25 -3.06 26.48
N ALA A 105 -0.72 -3.87 26.04
CA ALA A 105 -0.70 -4.49 24.72
C ALA A 105 -0.65 -3.45 23.59
N TRP A 106 -1.37 -2.33 23.74
CA TRP A 106 -1.35 -1.24 22.77
C TRP A 106 0.00 -0.52 22.72
N GLN A 107 0.61 -0.22 23.87
CA GLN A 107 1.94 0.41 23.90
C GLN A 107 3.00 -0.50 23.27
N ALA A 108 3.00 -1.78 23.63
CA ALA A 108 3.88 -2.78 23.04
C ALA A 108 3.66 -2.90 21.52
N LEU A 109 2.42 -2.87 21.05
CA LEU A 109 2.12 -2.90 19.61
C LEU A 109 2.69 -1.69 18.88
N LYS A 110 2.58 -0.47 19.45
CA LYS A 110 3.18 0.73 18.84
C LYS A 110 4.69 0.60 18.72
N GLU A 111 5.36 0.11 19.75
CA GLU A 111 6.82 -0.12 19.73
C GLU A 111 7.23 -1.16 18.69
N LYS A 112 6.50 -2.28 18.60
CA LYS A 112 6.74 -3.30 17.56
C LYS A 112 6.49 -2.73 16.16
N THR A 113 5.42 -1.96 15.98
CA THR A 113 5.07 -1.35 14.68
C THR A 113 6.08 -0.29 14.24
N ALA A 114 6.65 0.47 15.18
CA ALA A 114 7.68 1.46 14.90
C ALA A 114 8.94 0.85 14.26
N LYS A 115 9.14 -0.47 14.39
CA LYS A 115 10.24 -1.23 13.80
C LYS A 115 9.92 -1.80 12.40
N ILE A 116 8.73 -1.54 11.86
CA ILE A 116 8.35 -1.98 10.52
C ILE A 116 8.87 -0.98 9.49
N TYR A 117 9.70 -1.47 8.58
CA TYR A 117 10.28 -0.71 7.49
C TYR A 117 9.91 -1.32 6.14
N LEU A 118 9.79 -0.47 5.13
CA LEU A 118 9.73 -0.90 3.72
C LEU A 118 11.14 -1.26 3.23
N CYS A 119 11.21 -2.14 2.23
CA CYS A 119 12.48 -2.45 1.57
C CYS A 119 13.15 -1.19 1.01
N THR A 120 14.48 -1.20 0.96
CA THR A 120 15.29 -0.06 0.53
C THR A 120 14.91 0.42 -0.87
N GLU A 121 14.64 -0.51 -1.79
CA GLU A 121 14.23 -0.20 -3.16
C GLU A 121 12.91 0.58 -3.20
N CYS A 122 11.90 0.17 -2.42
CA CYS A 122 10.60 0.86 -2.37
C CYS A 122 10.74 2.24 -1.74
N ALA A 123 11.55 2.36 -0.68
CA ALA A 123 11.69 3.63 0.02
C ALA A 123 12.48 4.68 -0.78
N GLN A 124 13.47 4.23 -1.55
CA GLN A 124 14.24 5.08 -2.46
C GLN A 124 13.58 5.26 -3.82
N CYS A 125 12.46 4.58 -4.09
CA CYS A 125 11.79 4.63 -5.37
C CYS A 125 11.36 6.07 -5.72
N PRO A 126 11.79 6.63 -6.87
CA PRO A 126 11.37 7.97 -7.30
C PRO A 126 9.86 8.04 -7.58
N LYS A 127 9.24 6.92 -7.92
CA LYS A 127 7.81 6.80 -8.30
C LYS A 127 6.87 6.56 -7.10
N ARG A 128 7.37 6.72 -5.86
CA ARG A 128 6.63 6.37 -4.64
C ARG A 128 5.40 7.25 -4.34
N GLU A 129 5.29 8.42 -4.96
CA GLU A 129 4.14 9.34 -4.79
C GLU A 129 2.82 8.79 -5.37
N THR A 130 2.91 8.00 -6.43
CA THR A 130 1.75 7.32 -7.07
C THR A 130 1.57 5.90 -6.56
N CYS A 131 2.59 5.34 -5.91
CA CYS A 131 2.55 3.98 -5.39
C CYS A 131 1.70 3.88 -4.12
N ILE A 132 0.82 2.88 -4.07
CA ILE A 132 0.00 2.59 -2.89
C ILE A 132 0.55 1.42 -2.05
N SER A 133 1.74 0.90 -2.41
CA SER A 133 2.36 -0.21 -1.69
C SER A 133 2.64 0.14 -0.23
N CYS A 134 2.40 -0.80 0.67
CA CYS A 134 2.69 -0.70 2.09
C CYS A 134 3.25 -2.04 2.61
N ALA A 135 3.67 -2.07 3.87
CA ALA A 135 4.22 -3.28 4.48
C ALA A 135 3.25 -4.48 4.41
N ALA A 136 1.94 -4.22 4.57
CA ALA A 136 0.92 -5.26 4.44
C ALA A 136 0.84 -5.83 3.01
N ILE A 137 1.00 -4.98 2.00
CA ILE A 137 1.01 -5.41 0.60
C ILE A 137 2.27 -6.20 0.29
N ALA A 138 3.44 -5.75 0.75
CA ALA A 138 4.69 -6.50 0.61
C ALA A 138 4.53 -7.92 1.17
N VAL A 139 4.10 -8.06 2.42
CA VAL A 139 3.86 -9.37 3.04
C VAL A 139 2.80 -10.19 2.30
N ALA A 140 1.74 -9.57 1.80
CA ALA A 140 0.70 -10.30 1.07
C ALA A 140 1.16 -10.81 -0.30
N GLU A 141 2.06 -10.10 -0.97
CA GLU A 141 2.57 -10.47 -2.30
C GLU A 141 3.79 -11.40 -2.23
N THR A 142 4.68 -11.20 -1.26
CA THR A 142 5.99 -11.87 -1.20
C THR A 142 6.18 -12.74 0.04
N GLY A 143 5.30 -12.61 1.03
CA GLY A 143 5.47 -13.22 2.35
C GLY A 143 6.48 -12.48 3.25
N ARG A 144 7.12 -11.41 2.75
CA ARG A 144 8.23 -10.72 3.44
C ARG A 144 8.04 -9.21 3.47
N LEU A 145 8.52 -8.58 4.55
CA LEU A 145 8.49 -7.12 4.73
C LEU A 145 9.57 -6.40 3.92
N ASP A 146 10.71 -7.08 3.72
CA ASP A 146 11.92 -6.54 3.10
C ASP A 146 12.02 -6.83 1.59
N GLU A 147 10.99 -7.45 1.01
CA GLU A 147 10.96 -7.78 -0.41
C GLU A 147 10.04 -6.84 -1.19
N LYS A 148 10.46 -6.49 -2.40
CA LYS A 148 9.73 -5.60 -3.29
C LYS A 148 8.56 -6.34 -3.96
N PRO A 149 7.30 -5.88 -3.79
CA PRO A 149 6.16 -6.51 -4.44
C PRO A 149 6.10 -6.14 -5.92
N GLU A 150 6.61 -7.03 -6.79
CA GLU A 150 6.69 -6.81 -8.25
C GLU A 150 5.34 -6.49 -8.90
N TYR A 151 4.25 -7.10 -8.42
CA TYR A 151 2.90 -6.78 -8.89
C TYR A 151 2.59 -5.28 -8.77
N MET A 152 2.95 -4.67 -7.63
CA MET A 152 2.71 -3.24 -7.39
C MET A 152 3.60 -2.35 -8.25
N CYS A 153 4.82 -2.79 -8.53
CA CYS A 153 5.73 -2.08 -9.44
C CYS A 153 5.14 -2.02 -10.86
N ARG A 154 4.68 -3.17 -11.38
CA ARG A 154 4.03 -3.23 -12.71
C ARG A 154 2.74 -2.41 -12.76
N LEU A 155 1.91 -2.47 -11.73
CA LEU A 155 0.68 -1.69 -11.63
C LEU A 155 0.96 -0.19 -11.67
N ASN A 156 1.89 0.29 -10.84
CA ASN A 156 2.24 1.70 -10.78
C ASN A 156 2.88 2.21 -12.08
N ASN A 157 3.68 1.36 -12.76
CA ASN A 157 4.24 1.69 -14.06
C ASN A 157 3.13 1.83 -15.12
N SER A 158 2.21 0.85 -15.20
CA SER A 158 1.04 0.90 -16.10
C SER A 158 0.20 2.16 -15.85
N TYR A 159 -0.11 2.46 -14.58
CA TYR A 159 -0.84 3.69 -14.21
C TYR A 159 -0.15 4.95 -14.73
N ARG A 160 1.15 5.13 -14.45
CA ARG A 160 1.91 6.32 -14.89
C ARG A 160 2.00 6.41 -16.43
N GLU A 161 2.12 5.28 -17.11
CA GLU A 161 2.15 5.21 -18.58
C GLU A 161 0.83 5.65 -19.20
N HIS A 162 -0.30 5.13 -18.70
CA HIS A 162 -1.62 5.47 -19.21
C HIS A 162 -1.97 6.95 -18.97
N ILE A 163 -1.68 7.50 -17.79
CA ILE A 163 -1.89 8.94 -17.55
C ILE A 163 -1.10 9.80 -18.55
N ARG A 164 0.16 9.46 -18.83
CA ARG A 164 1.00 10.22 -19.78
C ARG A 164 0.46 10.16 -21.20
N LYS A 165 0.12 8.95 -21.68
CA LYS A 165 -0.39 8.74 -23.04
C LYS A 165 -1.70 9.48 -23.26
N SER A 166 -2.66 9.32 -22.34
CA SER A 166 -3.98 9.93 -22.49
C SER A 166 -3.96 11.46 -22.45
N ILE A 167 -3.02 12.08 -21.75
CA ILE A 167 -2.92 13.55 -21.72
C ILE A 167 -2.16 14.07 -22.95
N GLN A 168 -1.14 13.34 -23.44
CA GLN A 168 -0.42 13.67 -24.67
C GLN A 168 -1.30 13.55 -25.92
N GLU A 169 -2.22 12.58 -25.97
CA GLU A 169 -3.16 12.38 -27.09
C GLU A 169 -4.29 13.42 -27.13
N ASN A 170 -4.53 14.13 -26.02
CA ASN A 170 -5.58 15.15 -25.88
C ASN A 170 -5.04 16.60 -25.93
N THR A 171 -3.73 16.77 -26.19
CA THR A 171 -3.06 18.09 -26.39
C THR A 171 -2.76 18.28 -27.87
#